data_AF-A0A6N7PUS8-F1
#
_entry.id   AF-A0A6N7PUS8-F1
#
_cell.length_a   1.000
_cell.length_b   1.000
_cell.length_c   1.000
_cell.angle_alpha   90.00
_cell.angle_beta   90.00
_cell.angle_gamma   90.00
#
_symmetry.space_group_name_H-M   'P 1'
#
loop_
_entity.id
_entity.type
_entity.pdbx_description
1 polymer ?
#
loop_
_entity_poly.entity_id
_entity_poly.type
_entity_poly.pdbx_seq_one_letter_code
_entity_poly.pdbx_strand_id
1 'polypeptide(L)'
;MSDPKNPLPGDKHIDATDLILVDVNPEQMFKFIKIREGVGKAIANLRKLTPAQIDRAGLNAGDVQRALDIADEHGRLDAMVPAAEKLTEMLIETRASRGHDLALLLGEIASQARRRGQRDPMGPEILGPLEDLFTYQYGPAQKSAATRAKSGETAEPENEMNRNDG
;
A
#
# COMPACT_ATOMS: atom_id res chain seq x y z
N MET A 1 15.28 -11.31 -18.59
CA MET A 1 15.07 -10.17 -17.67
C MET A 1 14.90 -8.95 -18.54
N SER A 2 13.87 -8.16 -18.27
CA SER A 2 13.69 -6.81 -18.80
C SER A 2 14.87 -5.93 -18.39
N ASP A 3 15.12 -4.91 -19.20
CA ASP A 3 16.06 -3.85 -18.86
C ASP A 3 15.52 -3.10 -17.63
N PRO A 4 16.29 -2.96 -16.52
CA PRO A 4 15.84 -2.25 -15.32
C PRO A 4 15.44 -0.79 -15.59
N LYS A 5 15.98 -0.18 -16.64
CA LYS A 5 15.56 1.16 -17.07
C LYS A 5 14.26 1.11 -17.87
N ASN A 6 13.89 -0.01 -18.47
CA ASN A 6 12.60 -0.16 -19.15
C ASN A 6 11.78 -1.27 -18.48
N PRO A 7 11.37 -1.08 -17.21
CA PRO A 7 10.71 -2.13 -16.44
C PRO A 7 9.30 -2.40 -16.98
N LEU A 8 8.88 -3.64 -16.84
CA LEU A 8 7.52 -4.11 -17.10
C LEU A 8 6.79 -4.38 -15.78
N PRO A 9 5.45 -4.29 -15.75
CA PRO A 9 4.67 -4.68 -14.57
C PRO A 9 5.02 -6.10 -14.09
N GLY A 10 5.39 -6.22 -12.82
CA GLY A 10 5.82 -7.47 -12.18
C GLY A 10 7.34 -7.60 -12.00
N ASP A 11 8.13 -6.69 -12.59
CA ASP A 11 9.56 -6.62 -12.32
C ASP A 11 9.85 -6.19 -10.89
N LYS A 12 10.89 -6.79 -10.30
CA LYS A 12 11.32 -6.53 -8.92
C LYS A 12 12.45 -5.51 -8.81
N HIS A 13 12.98 -5.06 -9.95
CA HIS A 13 14.08 -4.11 -10.01
C HIS A 13 13.72 -3.04 -11.02
N ILE A 14 13.62 -1.79 -10.52
CA ILE A 14 13.28 -0.60 -11.29
C ILE A 14 14.43 0.39 -11.09
N ASP A 15 15.07 0.80 -12.18
CA ASP A 15 16.12 1.82 -12.19
C ASP A 15 15.56 3.12 -12.79
N ALA A 16 15.43 4.13 -11.93
CA ALA A 16 14.99 5.48 -12.27
C ALA A 16 16.14 6.50 -12.17
N THR A 17 17.40 6.06 -12.12
CA THR A 17 18.56 6.96 -11.96
C THR A 17 18.78 7.89 -13.16
N ASP A 18 18.15 7.61 -14.31
CA ASP A 18 18.15 8.47 -15.49
C ASP A 18 17.12 9.61 -15.45
N LEU A 19 16.19 9.58 -14.49
CA LEU A 19 15.07 10.53 -14.39
C LEU A 19 15.31 11.59 -13.32
N ILE A 20 14.84 12.82 -13.57
CA ILE A 20 14.80 13.87 -12.55
C ILE A 20 13.46 13.79 -11.81
N LEU A 21 13.47 13.12 -10.65
CA LEU A 21 12.28 13.01 -9.81
C LEU A 21 12.15 14.24 -8.90
N VAL A 22 10.94 14.77 -8.80
CA VAL A 22 10.61 15.91 -7.93
C VAL A 22 9.69 15.46 -6.82
N ASP A 23 9.99 15.87 -5.59
CA ASP A 23 9.09 15.70 -4.45
C ASP A 23 8.16 16.91 -4.36
N VAL A 24 6.86 16.65 -4.55
CA VAL A 24 5.83 17.68 -4.64
C VAL A 24 4.74 17.34 -3.65
N ASN A 25 4.42 18.28 -2.76
CA ASN A 25 3.34 18.07 -1.80
C ASN A 25 1.95 18.23 -2.47
N PRO A 26 0.87 17.74 -1.83
CA PRO A 26 -0.47 17.83 -2.41
C PRO A 26 -0.91 19.27 -2.76
N GLU A 27 -0.52 20.28 -1.96
CA GLU A 27 -0.87 21.69 -2.21
C GLU A 27 -0.22 22.25 -3.48
N GLN A 28 1.03 21.86 -3.75
CA GLN A 28 1.76 22.24 -4.94
C GLN A 28 1.19 21.55 -6.18
N MET A 29 0.75 20.29 -6.07
CA MET A 29 0.13 19.56 -7.18
C MET A 29 -1.11 20.28 -7.74
N PHE A 30 -1.93 20.90 -6.88
CA PHE A 30 -3.11 21.65 -7.32
C PHE A 30 -2.77 22.87 -8.20
N LYS A 31 -1.53 23.36 -8.15
CA LYS A 31 -1.06 24.51 -8.95
C LYS A 31 -0.58 24.09 -10.33
N PHE A 32 -0.40 22.80 -10.60
CA PHE A 32 0.09 22.32 -11.89
C PHE A 32 -1.00 22.40 -12.96
N ILE A 33 -0.59 22.87 -14.14
CA ILE A 33 -1.46 22.92 -15.31
C ILE A 33 -1.61 21.49 -15.83
N LYS A 34 -2.86 21.04 -15.94
CA LYS A 34 -3.16 19.74 -16.54
C LYS A 34 -2.86 19.75 -18.03
N ILE A 35 -2.15 18.72 -18.48
CA ILE A 35 -1.96 18.47 -19.90
C ILE A 35 -3.32 18.21 -20.54
N ARG A 36 -3.56 18.84 -21.69
CA ARG A 36 -4.83 18.73 -22.42
C ARG A 36 -4.82 17.54 -23.36
N GLU A 37 -6.01 17.08 -23.71
CA GLU A 37 -6.19 16.12 -24.80
C GLU A 37 -5.54 16.64 -26.09
N GLY A 38 -4.89 15.75 -26.83
CA GLY A 38 -4.22 16.09 -28.09
C GLY A 38 -2.75 16.52 -27.94
N VAL A 39 -2.19 16.58 -26.73
CA VAL A 39 -0.78 16.90 -26.48
C VAL A 39 0.18 16.06 -27.32
N GLY A 40 -0.09 14.75 -27.47
CA GLY A 40 0.77 13.86 -28.26
C GLY A 40 0.81 14.24 -29.74
N LYS A 41 -0.34 14.66 -30.31
CA LYS A 41 -0.40 15.17 -31.69
C LYS A 41 0.36 16.50 -31.81
N ALA A 42 0.26 17.38 -30.81
CA ALA A 42 0.99 18.65 -30.79
C ALA A 42 2.51 18.42 -30.73
N ILE A 43 2.99 17.56 -29.83
CA ILE A 43 4.42 17.18 -29.73
C ILE A 43 4.89 16.54 -31.03
N ALA A 44 4.12 15.61 -31.60
CA ALA A 44 4.47 14.97 -32.87
C ALA A 44 4.58 15.98 -34.04
N ASN A 45 3.79 17.06 -34.02
CA ASN A 45 3.93 18.15 -34.97
C ASN A 45 5.20 18.96 -34.73
N LEU A 46 5.54 19.29 -33.47
CA LEU A 46 6.79 19.97 -33.13
C LEU A 46 8.02 19.19 -33.60
N ARG A 47 8.05 17.86 -33.41
CA ARG A 47 9.15 16.99 -33.86
C ARG A 47 9.38 17.00 -35.37
N LYS A 48 8.35 17.32 -36.16
CA LYS A 48 8.42 17.36 -37.63
C LYS A 48 8.90 18.69 -38.18
N LEU A 49 8.98 19.74 -37.35
CA LEU A 49 9.41 21.06 -37.80
C LEU A 49 10.89 21.03 -38.16
N THR A 50 11.20 21.52 -39.35
CA THR A 50 12.58 21.82 -39.77
C THR A 50 13.05 23.15 -39.17
N PRO A 51 14.36 23.40 -39.04
CA PRO A 51 14.87 24.68 -38.56
C PRO A 51 14.34 25.90 -39.34
N ALA A 52 14.20 25.77 -40.66
CA ALA A 52 13.64 26.83 -41.51
C ALA A 52 12.15 27.09 -41.25
N GLN A 53 11.38 26.05 -40.88
CA GLN A 53 9.97 26.21 -40.49
C GLN A 53 9.83 26.84 -39.10
N ILE A 54 10.72 26.50 -38.17
CA ILE A 54 10.79 27.12 -36.84
C ILE A 54 11.08 28.62 -36.96
N ASP A 55 12.13 28.98 -37.72
CA ASP A 55 12.52 30.37 -37.97
C ASP A 55 11.41 31.17 -38.68
N ARG A 56 10.84 30.60 -39.75
CA ARG A 56 9.71 31.23 -40.47
C ARG A 56 8.47 31.43 -39.59
N ALA A 57 8.23 30.53 -38.63
CA ALA A 57 7.13 30.66 -37.68
C ALA A 57 7.44 31.64 -36.54
N GLY A 58 8.65 32.21 -36.48
CA GLY A 58 9.09 33.12 -35.40
C GLY A 58 9.24 32.42 -34.05
N LEU A 59 9.48 31.10 -34.05
CA LEU A 59 9.63 30.31 -32.83
C LEU A 59 11.10 30.31 -32.36
N ASN A 60 11.31 30.33 -31.04
CA ASN A 60 12.64 30.11 -30.48
C ASN A 60 13.01 28.62 -30.57
N ALA A 61 14.06 28.29 -31.29
CA ALA A 61 14.51 26.91 -31.46
C ALA A 61 14.89 26.22 -30.14
N GLY A 62 15.44 26.95 -29.17
CA GLY A 62 15.78 26.43 -27.86
C GLY A 62 14.55 26.07 -27.02
N ASP A 63 13.48 26.86 -27.10
CA ASP A 63 12.22 26.52 -26.41
C ASP A 63 11.51 25.33 -27.07
N VAL A 64 11.57 25.22 -28.41
CA VAL A 64 11.07 24.03 -29.12
C VAL A 64 11.82 22.79 -28.66
N GLN A 65 13.17 22.83 -28.61
CA GLN A 65 13.97 21.71 -28.14
C GLN A 65 13.66 21.36 -26.68
N ARG A 66 13.59 22.35 -25.79
CA ARG A 66 13.24 22.15 -24.38
C ARG A 66 11.87 21.48 -24.23
N ALA A 67 10.88 21.87 -25.04
CA ALA A 67 9.57 21.25 -25.02
C ALA A 67 9.61 19.77 -25.46
N LEU A 68 10.46 19.43 -26.43
CA LEU A 68 10.65 18.04 -26.87
C LEU A 68 11.37 17.19 -25.82
N ASP A 69 12.37 17.76 -25.13
CA ASP A 69 13.11 17.09 -24.07
C ASP A 69 12.18 16.78 -22.87
N ILE A 70 11.37 17.75 -22.44
CA ILE A 70 10.35 17.55 -21.39
C ILE A 70 9.32 16.51 -21.82
N ALA A 71 8.92 16.50 -23.08
CA ALA A 71 7.99 15.50 -23.60
C ALA A 71 8.57 14.08 -23.57
N ASP A 72 9.85 13.91 -23.87
CA ASP A 72 10.53 12.62 -23.80
C ASP A 72 10.68 12.14 -22.36
N GLU A 73 11.04 13.03 -21.42
CA GLU A 73 11.08 12.73 -19.99
C GLU A 73 9.69 12.35 -19.44
N HIS A 74 8.63 13.07 -19.84
CA HIS A 74 7.26 12.73 -19.46
C HIS A 74 6.85 11.34 -19.99
N GLY A 75 7.13 11.03 -21.26
CA GLY A 75 6.82 9.71 -21.82
C GLY A 75 7.58 8.58 -21.13
N ARG A 76 8.83 8.85 -20.70
CA ARG A 76 9.65 7.93 -19.92
C ARG A 76 9.04 7.68 -18.52
N LEU A 77 8.53 8.71 -17.86
CA LEU A 77 7.79 8.59 -16.60
C LEU A 77 6.52 7.75 -16.78
N ASP A 78 5.71 8.04 -17.81
CA ASP A 78 4.47 7.30 -18.11
C ASP A 78 4.72 5.80 -18.31
N ALA A 79 5.85 5.43 -18.94
CA ALA A 79 6.22 4.04 -19.13
C ALA A 79 6.64 3.33 -17.84
N MET A 80 7.19 4.06 -16.86
CA MET A 80 7.70 3.50 -15.60
C MET A 80 6.60 3.36 -14.53
N VAL A 81 5.63 4.26 -14.51
CA VAL A 81 4.57 4.30 -13.47
C VAL A 81 3.86 2.95 -13.29
N PRO A 82 3.39 2.24 -14.34
CA PRO A 82 2.70 0.97 -14.18
C PRO A 82 3.54 -0.11 -13.48
N ALA A 83 4.86 -0.13 -13.72
CA ALA A 83 5.77 -1.06 -13.07
C ALA A 83 5.94 -0.72 -11.58
N ALA A 84 6.08 0.56 -11.24
CA ALA A 84 6.20 1.03 -9.86
C ALA A 84 4.92 0.78 -9.04
N GLU A 85 3.75 1.01 -9.64
CA GLU A 85 2.45 0.70 -9.04
C GLU A 85 2.34 -0.80 -8.75
N LYS A 86 2.71 -1.66 -9.71
CA LYS A 86 2.66 -3.12 -9.52
C LYS A 86 3.65 -3.59 -8.46
N LEU A 87 4.85 -3.02 -8.41
CA LEU A 87 5.82 -3.32 -7.35
C LEU A 87 5.25 -2.97 -5.96
N THR A 88 4.57 -1.83 -5.84
CA THR A 88 3.91 -1.41 -4.60
C THR A 88 2.81 -2.39 -4.19
N GLU A 89 1.97 -2.82 -5.14
CA GLU A 89 0.94 -3.85 -4.92
C GLU A 89 1.57 -5.15 -4.39
N MET A 90 2.63 -5.64 -5.04
CA MET A 90 3.32 -6.86 -4.63
C MET A 90 3.94 -6.75 -3.23
N LEU A 91 4.44 -5.57 -2.84
CA LEU A 91 4.95 -5.32 -1.49
C LEU A 91 3.82 -5.38 -0.45
N ILE A 92 2.64 -4.82 -0.75
CA ILE A 92 1.46 -4.87 0.12
C ILE A 92 0.98 -6.32 0.28
N GLU A 93 0.85 -7.06 -0.81
CA GLU A 93 0.47 -8.48 -0.82
C GLU A 93 1.46 -9.33 -0.02
N THR A 94 2.77 -9.13 -0.26
CA THR A 94 3.83 -9.84 0.46
C THR A 94 3.78 -9.52 1.95
N ARG A 95 3.57 -8.25 2.33
CA ARG A 95 3.41 -7.86 3.73
C ARG A 95 2.23 -8.57 4.38
N ALA A 96 1.08 -8.65 3.70
CA ALA A 96 -0.10 -9.35 4.21
C ALA A 96 0.16 -10.86 4.39
N SER A 97 0.76 -11.50 3.37
CA SER A 97 1.14 -12.91 3.44
C SER A 97 2.12 -13.19 4.57
N ARG A 98 3.17 -12.37 4.74
CA ARG A 98 4.12 -12.53 5.84
C ARG A 98 3.52 -12.24 7.21
N GLY A 99 2.58 -11.30 7.29
CA GLY A 99 1.80 -11.06 8.50
C GLY A 99 0.97 -12.27 8.90
N HIS A 100 0.35 -12.96 7.94
CA HIS A 100 -0.38 -14.20 8.18
C HIS A 100 0.53 -15.33 8.68
N ASP A 101 1.64 -15.59 7.96
CA ASP A 101 2.63 -16.61 8.36
C ASP A 101 3.14 -16.36 9.78
N LEU A 102 3.48 -15.10 10.09
CA LEU A 102 3.95 -14.69 11.42
C LEU A 102 2.88 -14.94 12.49
N ALA A 103 1.62 -14.58 12.24
CA ALA A 103 0.53 -14.79 13.19
C ALA A 103 0.30 -16.27 13.50
N LEU A 104 0.37 -17.15 12.48
CA LEU A 104 0.28 -18.60 12.69
C LEU A 104 1.44 -19.09 13.56
N LEU A 105 2.67 -18.70 13.24
CA LEU A 105 3.85 -19.10 13.99
C LEU A 105 3.80 -18.63 15.44
N LEU A 106 3.38 -17.39 15.70
CA LEU A 106 3.20 -16.87 17.05
C LEU A 106 2.15 -17.67 17.84
N GLY A 107 1.04 -18.05 17.20
CA GLY A 107 0.02 -18.91 17.82
C GLY A 107 0.54 -20.30 18.16
N GLU A 108 1.35 -20.90 17.28
CA GLU A 108 2.01 -22.19 17.54
C GLU A 108 3.00 -22.08 18.70
N ILE A 109 3.87 -21.07 18.70
CA ILE A 109 4.84 -20.82 19.78
C ILE A 109 4.11 -20.63 21.10
N ALA A 110 3.05 -19.81 21.14
CA ALA A 110 2.24 -19.60 22.34
C ALA A 110 1.63 -20.92 22.84
N SER A 111 1.04 -21.72 21.95
CA SER A 111 0.47 -23.03 22.31
C SER A 111 1.53 -23.99 22.87
N GLN A 112 2.71 -24.05 22.25
CA GLN A 112 3.82 -24.87 22.71
C GLN A 112 4.34 -24.42 24.09
N ALA A 113 4.63 -23.13 24.26
CA ALA A 113 5.10 -22.56 25.52
C ALA A 113 4.11 -22.78 26.67
N ARG A 114 2.81 -22.57 26.40
CA ARG A 114 1.74 -22.83 27.37
C ARG A 114 1.71 -24.29 27.79
N ARG A 115 1.74 -25.24 26.83
CA ARG A 115 1.77 -26.68 27.14
C ARG A 115 3.00 -27.08 27.94
N ARG A 116 4.16 -26.48 27.67
CA ARG A 116 5.38 -26.72 28.44
C ARG A 116 5.25 -26.18 29.87
N GLY A 117 4.89 -24.91 30.02
CA GLY A 117 4.77 -24.28 31.33
C GLY A 117 3.73 -24.96 32.25
N GLN A 118 2.66 -25.52 31.69
CA GLN A 118 1.67 -26.29 32.47
C GLN A 118 2.17 -27.63 33.02
N ARG A 119 3.24 -28.20 32.44
CA ARG A 119 3.79 -29.51 32.82
C ARG A 119 5.10 -29.42 33.60
N ASP A 120 5.75 -28.27 33.55
CA ASP A 120 7.07 -28.05 34.13
C ASP A 120 6.95 -27.52 35.57
N PRO A 121 7.69 -28.06 36.55
CA PRO A 121 7.70 -27.53 37.91
C PRO A 121 8.11 -26.05 38.00
N MET A 122 8.89 -25.55 37.04
CA MET A 122 9.28 -24.14 36.93
C MET A 122 8.40 -23.38 35.91
N GLY A 123 7.17 -23.84 35.70
CA GLY A 123 6.20 -23.28 34.76
C GLY A 123 6.04 -21.76 34.78
N PRO A 124 5.93 -21.10 35.96
CA PRO A 124 5.84 -19.64 36.04
C PRO A 124 7.06 -18.92 35.43
N GLU A 125 8.26 -19.48 35.57
CA GLU A 125 9.50 -18.91 35.00
C GLU A 125 9.54 -19.04 33.46
N ILE A 126 8.85 -20.05 32.92
CA ILE A 126 8.71 -20.25 31.46
C ILE A 126 7.64 -19.31 30.89
N LEU A 127 6.53 -19.13 31.59
CA LEU A 127 5.37 -18.38 31.09
C LEU A 127 5.50 -16.87 31.30
N GLY A 128 6.12 -16.44 32.41
CA GLY A 128 6.25 -15.03 32.76
C GLY A 128 6.90 -14.17 31.67
N PRO A 129 8.06 -14.56 31.10
CA PRO A 129 8.70 -13.82 30.02
C PRO A 129 7.89 -13.74 28.71
N LEU A 130 6.83 -14.53 28.57
CA LEU A 130 5.99 -14.63 27.36
C LEU A 130 4.60 -14.02 27.55
N GLU A 131 4.39 -13.23 28.60
CA GLU A 131 3.09 -12.62 28.92
C GLU A 131 2.52 -11.78 27.76
N ASP A 132 3.35 -10.98 27.09
CA ASP A 132 2.91 -10.16 25.94
C ASP A 132 2.45 -11.02 24.76
N LEU A 133 3.15 -12.12 24.49
CA LEU A 133 2.76 -13.08 23.45
C LEU A 133 1.40 -13.71 23.76
N PHE A 134 1.17 -14.09 25.02
CA PHE A 134 -0.12 -14.64 25.44
C PHE A 134 -1.23 -13.59 25.41
N THR A 135 -0.94 -12.36 25.80
CA THR A 135 -1.89 -11.24 25.74
C THR A 135 -2.29 -10.95 24.30
N TYR A 136 -1.32 -10.92 23.38
CA TYR A 136 -1.57 -10.77 21.96
C TYR A 136 -2.43 -11.91 21.40
N GLN A 137 -2.06 -13.18 21.68
CA GLN A 137 -2.71 -14.35 21.10
C GLN A 137 -4.11 -14.62 21.68
N TYR A 138 -4.31 -14.40 22.98
CA TYR A 138 -5.53 -14.81 23.70
C TYR A 138 -6.39 -13.63 24.18
N GLY A 139 -5.84 -12.41 24.24
CA GLY A 139 -6.55 -11.21 24.66
C GLY A 139 -7.84 -10.94 23.89
N PRO A 140 -7.90 -11.09 22.56
CA PRO A 140 -9.14 -10.95 21.80
C PRO A 140 -10.24 -11.93 22.25
N ALA A 141 -9.90 -13.21 22.42
CA ALA A 141 -10.85 -14.23 22.85
C ALA A 141 -11.37 -13.97 24.28
N GLN A 142 -10.49 -13.52 25.18
CA GLN A 142 -10.85 -13.15 26.55
C GLN A 142 -11.79 -11.94 26.59
N LYS A 143 -11.52 -10.90 25.78
CA LYS A 143 -12.41 -9.73 25.65
C LYS A 143 -13.78 -10.13 25.11
N SER A 144 -13.83 -10.95 24.07
CA SER A 144 -15.10 -11.42 23.51
C SER A 144 -15.92 -12.26 24.50
N ALA A 145 -15.27 -13.13 25.28
CA ALA A 145 -15.94 -13.90 26.33
C ALA A 145 -16.48 -12.98 27.44
N ALA A 146 -15.70 -12.00 27.88
CA ALA A 146 -16.12 -11.02 28.88
C ALA A 146 -17.32 -10.17 28.42
N THR A 147 -17.35 -9.75 27.15
CA THR A 147 -18.51 -9.04 26.59
C THR A 147 -19.76 -9.91 26.58
N ARG A 148 -19.66 -11.18 26.16
CA ARG A 148 -20.80 -12.11 26.14
C ARG A 148 -21.36 -12.39 27.55
N ALA A 149 -20.50 -12.56 28.54
CA ALA A 149 -20.92 -12.76 29.92
C ALA A 149 -21.73 -11.57 30.44
N LYS A 150 -21.25 -10.33 30.21
CA LYS A 150 -21.95 -9.11 30.62
C LYS A 150 -23.31 -8.93 29.91
N SER A 151 -23.40 -9.25 28.63
CA SER A 151 -24.65 -9.13 27.87
C SER A 151 -25.67 -10.22 28.18
N GLY A 152 -25.22 -11.41 28.58
CA GLY A 152 -26.10 -12.51 29.00
C GLY A 152 -26.79 -12.27 30.34
N GLU A 153 -26.11 -11.59 31.27
CA GLU A 153 -26.70 -11.19 32.57
C GLU A 153 -27.72 -10.04 32.45
N THR A 154 -27.75 -9.32 31.34
CA THR A 154 -28.72 -8.20 31.13
C THR A 154 -30.01 -8.64 30.44
N ALA A 155 -30.15 -9.93 30.11
CA ALA A 155 -31.31 -10.47 29.38
C ALA A 155 -32.07 -11.50 30.23
N GLU A 156 -32.52 -11.13 31.43
CA GLU A 156 -33.64 -11.82 32.07
C GLU A 156 -34.98 -11.18 31.63
N PRO A 157 -36.00 -11.99 31.32
CA PRO A 157 -37.16 -11.57 30.54
C PRO A 157 -38.21 -10.85 31.40
N GLU A 158 -38.47 -9.57 31.12
CA GLU A 158 -39.78 -8.95 31.36
C GLU A 158 -40.80 -9.61 30.43
N ASN A 159 -41.27 -10.81 30.76
CA ASN A 159 -42.42 -11.40 30.06
C ASN A 159 -43.26 -12.30 30.98
N GLU A 160 -43.63 -11.79 32.15
CA GLU A 160 -44.73 -12.33 32.95
C GLU A 160 -45.45 -11.19 33.67
N MET A 161 -46.34 -10.46 32.98
CA MET A 161 -47.51 -9.78 33.58
C MET A 161 -48.30 -9.01 32.50
N ASN A 162 -49.08 -9.71 31.68
CA ASN A 162 -50.31 -9.12 31.12
C ASN A 162 -51.19 -10.18 30.45
N ARG A 163 -51.77 -11.07 31.25
CA ARG A 163 -52.97 -11.83 30.88
C ARG A 163 -53.83 -12.03 32.12
N ASN A 164 -54.63 -11.02 32.43
CA ASN A 164 -55.99 -11.17 32.96
C ASN A 164 -56.60 -9.78 33.03
N ASP A 165 -57.59 -9.53 32.17
CA ASP A 165 -58.85 -8.87 32.53
C ASP A 165 -59.69 -8.77 31.24
N GLY A 166 -60.64 -9.70 31.11
CA GLY A 166 -61.65 -9.79 30.07
C GLY A 166 -62.76 -10.72 30.51
#